data_AF-A1T8M2-F1
#
_entry.id   AF-A1T8M2-F1
#
_cell.length_a   1.000
_cell.length_b   1.000
_cell.length_c   1.000
_cell.angle_alpha   90.00
_cell.angle_beta   90.00
_cell.angle_gamma   90.00
#
_symmetry.space_group_name_H-M   'P 1'
#
loop_
_entity.id
_entity.type
_entity.pdbx_description
1 polymer ?
#
loop_
_entity_poly.entity_id
_entity_poly.type
_entity_poly.pdbx_seq_one_letter_code
_entity_poly.pdbx_strand_id
1 'polypeptide(L)'
;MTVSYRLLRIALVVFGAVMLLLYPLALVWPSGWAWHHGAPYDSDYFMMIVGLYAVLGVFLCLAARKPENNVSLIWFTVWSSVVHAAIMAVQSLDDSHHRGHLWGDVPALLLVAVVLAVLVRRSELRRGVLVE
;
A
#
# COMPACT_ATOMS: atom_id res chain seq x y z
N MET A 1 5.48 -17.30 19.15
CA MET A 1 4.92 -16.30 18.20
C MET A 1 3.61 -15.74 18.76
N THR A 2 3.58 -14.43 19.02
CA THR A 2 2.36 -13.73 19.45
C THR A 2 1.31 -13.73 18.34
N VAL A 3 0.04 -13.53 18.71
CA VAL A 3 -1.06 -13.41 17.72
C VAL A 3 -0.80 -12.24 16.76
N SER A 4 -0.34 -11.09 17.28
CA SER A 4 0.03 -9.91 16.49
C SER A 4 1.08 -10.19 15.42
N TYR A 5 2.08 -11.03 15.73
CA TYR A 5 3.12 -11.41 14.77
C TYR A 5 2.55 -12.24 13.60
N ARG A 6 1.63 -13.17 13.88
CA ARG A 6 0.95 -13.93 12.81
C ARG A 6 0.07 -13.01 11.96
N LEU A 7 -0.68 -12.11 12.59
CA LEU A 7 -1.51 -11.13 11.89
C LEU A 7 -0.67 -10.20 11.01
N LEU A 8 0.51 -9.76 11.47
CA LEU A 8 1.43 -8.97 10.65
C LEU A 8 1.86 -9.73 9.39
N ARG A 9 2.26 -11.00 9.52
CA ARG A 9 2.66 -11.82 8.37
C ARG A 9 1.51 -11.98 7.37
N ILE A 10 0.30 -12.24 7.86
CA ILE A 10 -0.89 -12.34 7.01
C ILE A 10 -1.16 -11.01 6.31
N ALA A 11 -1.14 -9.88 7.05
CA ALA A 11 -1.36 -8.56 6.49
C ALA A 11 -0.34 -8.20 5.40
N LEU A 12 0.94 -8.53 5.59
CA LEU A 12 1.99 -8.32 4.58
C LEU A 12 1.72 -9.10 3.30
N VAL A 13 1.29 -10.37 3.40
CA VAL A 13 0.92 -11.18 2.23
C VAL A 13 -0.33 -10.64 1.55
N VAL A 14 -1.36 -10.30 2.32
CA VAL A 14 -2.63 -9.78 1.78
C VAL A 14 -2.40 -8.47 1.04
N PHE A 15 -1.74 -7.50 1.65
CA PHE A 15 -1.46 -6.23 1.00
C PHE A 15 -0.47 -6.38 -0.16
N GLY A 16 0.53 -7.24 -0.04
CA GLY A 16 1.43 -7.56 -1.14
C GLY A 16 0.70 -8.16 -2.34
N ALA A 17 -0.26 -9.05 -2.11
CA ALA A 17 -1.11 -9.61 -3.16
C ALA A 17 -2.02 -8.55 -3.80
N VAL A 18 -2.62 -7.65 -3.01
CA VAL A 18 -3.42 -6.53 -3.54
C VAL A 18 -2.57 -5.65 -4.46
N MET A 19 -1.33 -5.32 -4.08
CA MET A 19 -0.43 -4.52 -4.90
C MET A 19 -0.04 -5.22 -6.21
N LEU A 20 0.16 -6.54 -6.19
CA LEU A 20 0.39 -7.33 -7.40
C LEU A 20 -0.82 -7.34 -8.34
N LEU A 21 -2.03 -7.26 -7.76
CA LEU A 21 -3.30 -7.24 -8.47
C LEU A 21 -3.78 -5.81 -8.80
N LEU A 22 -2.93 -4.79 -8.65
CA LEU A 22 -3.32 -3.40 -8.92
C LEU A 22 -3.82 -3.21 -10.35
N TYR A 23 -3.15 -3.80 -11.34
CA TYR A 23 -3.57 -3.72 -12.75
C TYR A 23 -4.95 -4.34 -13.02
N PRO A 24 -5.21 -5.62 -12.67
CA PRO A 24 -6.55 -6.19 -12.87
C PRO A 24 -7.61 -5.48 -12.02
N LEU A 25 -7.26 -4.97 -10.84
CA LEU A 25 -8.19 -4.21 -10.01
C LEU A 25 -8.60 -2.89 -10.67
N ALA A 26 -7.66 -2.19 -11.31
CA ALA A 26 -7.93 -1.00 -12.09
C ALA A 26 -8.74 -1.27 -13.37
N LEU A 27 -8.64 -2.46 -13.95
CA LEU A 27 -9.51 -2.87 -15.06
C LEU A 27 -10.96 -3.10 -14.60
N VAL A 28 -11.15 -3.73 -13.44
CA VAL A 28 -12.50 -4.03 -12.91
C VAL A 28 -13.17 -2.79 -12.33
N TRP A 29 -12.40 -1.91 -11.70
CA TRP A 29 -12.90 -0.67 -11.11
C TRP A 29 -12.02 0.54 -11.49
N PRO A 30 -12.07 1.01 -12.75
CA PRO A 30 -11.25 2.13 -13.21
C PRO A 30 -11.50 3.42 -12.41
N SER A 31 -12.75 3.71 -12.07
CA SER A 31 -13.08 4.91 -11.29
C SER A 31 -12.53 4.91 -9.86
N GLY A 32 -12.02 3.78 -9.36
CA GLY A 32 -11.40 3.69 -8.05
C GLY A 32 -9.89 3.89 -8.08
N TRP A 33 -9.24 3.47 -9.19
CA TRP A 33 -7.78 3.21 -9.26
C TRP A 33 -7.07 3.90 -10.44
N ALA A 34 -7.80 4.36 -11.45
CA ALA A 34 -7.25 5.03 -12.62
C ALA A 34 -7.53 6.54 -12.53
N TRP A 35 -6.49 7.34 -12.36
CA TRP A 35 -6.55 8.81 -12.28
C TRP A 35 -6.38 9.47 -13.65
N HIS A 36 -6.73 8.76 -14.71
CA HIS A 36 -6.68 9.23 -16.09
C HIS A 36 -7.91 8.73 -16.84
N HIS A 37 -8.25 9.40 -17.94
CA HIS A 37 -9.28 8.92 -18.86
C HIS A 37 -8.63 8.01 -19.91
N GLY A 38 -9.42 7.10 -20.49
CA GLY A 38 -8.93 6.15 -21.49
C GLY A 38 -8.47 4.81 -20.91
N ALA A 39 -7.88 3.97 -21.75
CA ALA A 39 -7.42 2.66 -21.35
C ALA A 39 -6.15 2.78 -20.48
N PRO A 40 -5.84 1.79 -19.62
CA PRO A 40 -4.67 1.83 -18.71
C PRO A 40 -3.32 2.12 -19.38
N TYR A 41 -3.17 1.82 -20.66
CA TYR A 41 -1.96 2.08 -21.44
C TYR A 41 -1.89 3.48 -22.05
N ASP A 42 -2.98 4.26 -22.01
CA ASP A 42 -3.03 5.63 -22.51
C ASP A 42 -2.39 6.64 -21.54
N SER A 43 -2.09 6.21 -20.30
CA SER A 43 -1.39 7.03 -19.32
C SER A 43 0.11 6.74 -19.32
N ASP A 44 0.90 7.80 -19.51
CA ASP A 44 2.36 7.76 -19.47
C ASP A 44 2.92 7.28 -18.11
N TYR A 45 2.14 7.35 -17.03
CA TYR A 45 2.60 7.06 -15.66
C TYR A 45 1.92 5.85 -15.03
N PHE A 46 0.73 5.44 -15.49
CA PHE A 46 -0.03 4.37 -14.84
C PHE A 46 0.73 3.03 -14.84
N MET A 47 1.33 2.66 -15.97
CA MET A 47 2.11 1.42 -16.08
C MET A 47 3.39 1.46 -15.21
N MET A 48 4.00 2.64 -15.03
CA MET A 48 5.12 2.81 -14.11
C MET A 48 4.65 2.58 -12.65
N ILE A 49 3.52 3.17 -12.26
CA ILE A 49 2.94 3.00 -10.91
C ILE A 49 2.62 1.52 -10.64
N VAL A 50 1.97 0.83 -11.59
CA VAL A 50 1.71 -0.61 -11.52
C VAL A 50 2.99 -1.39 -11.30
N GLY A 51 4.05 -1.09 -12.06
CA GLY A 51 5.36 -1.74 -11.91
C GLY A 51 5.96 -1.54 -10.51
N LEU A 52 5.93 -0.31 -9.99
CA LEU A 52 6.43 0.01 -8.65
C LEU A 52 5.67 -0.73 -7.55
N TYR A 53 4.33 -0.74 -7.61
CA TYR A 53 3.50 -1.48 -6.66
C TYR A 53 3.68 -3.00 -6.79
N ALA A 54 3.83 -3.53 -8.00
CA ALA A 54 4.09 -4.96 -8.19
C ALA A 54 5.39 -5.39 -7.51
N VAL A 55 6.48 -4.62 -7.71
CA VAL A 55 7.76 -4.88 -7.03
C VAL A 55 7.59 -4.77 -5.52
N LEU A 56 6.99 -3.68 -5.02
CA LEU A 56 6.72 -3.51 -3.59
C LEU A 56 5.91 -4.68 -3.02
N GLY A 57 4.91 -5.16 -3.75
CA GLY A 57 4.08 -6.30 -3.38
C GLY A 57 4.85 -7.61 -3.25
N VAL A 58 5.77 -7.90 -4.18
CA VAL A 58 6.69 -9.05 -4.05
C VAL A 58 7.52 -8.93 -2.77
N PHE A 59 8.12 -7.76 -2.55
CA PHE A 59 8.98 -7.54 -1.38
C PHE A 59 8.20 -7.61 -0.07
N LEU A 60 6.93 -7.18 -0.01
CA LEU A 60 6.05 -7.38 1.15
C LEU A 60 5.74 -8.85 1.41
N CYS A 61 5.44 -9.62 0.37
CA CYS A 61 5.24 -11.06 0.48
C CYS A 61 6.51 -11.79 0.97
N LEU A 62 7.70 -11.35 0.53
CA LEU A 62 8.97 -11.87 1.02
C LEU A 62 9.24 -11.46 2.47
N ALA A 63 8.97 -10.20 2.82
CA ALA A 63 9.11 -9.67 4.17
C ALA A 63 8.23 -10.42 5.17
N ALA A 64 7.07 -10.93 4.75
CA ALA A 64 6.20 -11.77 5.56
C ALA A 64 6.87 -13.06 6.08
N ARG A 65 7.99 -13.50 5.49
CA ARG A 65 8.73 -14.68 5.98
C ARG A 65 9.55 -14.38 7.24
N LYS A 66 10.15 -13.19 7.30
CA LYS A 66 10.94 -12.67 8.44
C LYS A 66 10.72 -11.15 8.59
N PRO A 67 9.58 -10.70 9.13
CA PRO A 67 9.23 -9.28 9.23
C PRO A 67 10.26 -8.46 10.01
N GLU A 68 10.91 -9.06 11.01
CA GLU A 68 11.97 -8.47 11.84
C GLU A 68 13.15 -7.92 11.03
N ASN A 69 13.52 -8.58 9.93
CA ASN A 69 14.64 -8.15 9.09
C ASN A 69 14.24 -7.11 8.04
N ASN A 70 12.95 -6.80 7.93
CA ASN A 70 12.39 -5.98 6.86
C ASN A 70 11.58 -4.79 7.42
N VAL A 71 11.84 -4.39 8.66
CA VAL A 71 11.10 -3.32 9.35
C VAL A 71 11.17 -1.99 8.59
N SER A 72 12.29 -1.68 7.94
CA SER A 72 12.45 -0.48 7.10
C SER A 72 11.49 -0.49 5.91
N LEU A 73 11.35 -1.62 5.22
CA LEU A 73 10.40 -1.79 4.11
C LEU A 73 8.95 -1.66 4.57
N ILE A 74 8.61 -2.20 5.74
CA ILE A 74 7.24 -2.10 6.28
C ILE A 74 6.93 -0.64 6.62
N TRP A 75 7.85 0.08 7.28
CA TRP A 75 7.67 1.51 7.55
C TRP A 75 7.67 2.37 6.30
N PHE A 76 8.48 2.02 5.29
CA PHE A 76 8.43 2.65 3.98
C PHE A 76 7.04 2.48 3.36
N THR A 77 6.44 1.29 3.44
CA THR A 77 5.09 1.03 2.95
C THR A 77 4.04 1.87 3.70
N VAL A 78 4.16 1.99 5.02
CA VAL A 78 3.27 2.84 5.83
C VAL A 78 3.38 4.31 5.41
N TRP A 79 4.60 4.87 5.40
CA TRP A 79 4.79 6.29 5.11
C TRP A 79 4.51 6.65 3.66
N SER A 80 4.93 5.80 2.71
CA SER A 80 4.58 5.99 1.30
C SER A 80 3.08 5.98 1.08
N SER A 81 2.33 5.07 1.75
CA SER A 81 0.86 5.05 1.66
C SER A 81 0.22 6.32 2.24
N VAL A 82 0.72 6.82 3.37
CA VAL A 82 0.25 8.09 3.97
C VAL A 82 0.53 9.28 3.06
N VAL A 83 1.76 9.41 2.56
CA VAL A 83 2.16 10.51 1.67
C VAL A 83 1.37 10.46 0.36
N HIS A 84 1.24 9.28 -0.23
CA HIS A 84 0.44 9.07 -1.44
C HIS A 84 -1.00 9.51 -1.18
N ALA A 85 -1.66 8.97 -0.14
CA ALA A 85 -3.04 9.35 0.20
C ALA A 85 -3.20 10.86 0.43
N ALA A 86 -2.23 11.52 1.06
CA ALA A 86 -2.25 12.96 1.29
C ALA A 86 -2.14 13.76 -0.02
N ILE A 87 -1.24 13.37 -0.93
CA ILE A 87 -1.08 14.01 -2.24
C ILE A 87 -2.37 13.86 -3.06
N MET A 88 -2.93 12.66 -3.12
CA MET A 88 -4.18 12.42 -3.84
C MET A 88 -5.35 13.21 -3.24
N ALA A 89 -5.41 13.31 -1.91
CA ALA A 89 -6.41 14.14 -1.23
C ALA A 89 -6.27 15.62 -1.60
N VAL A 90 -5.06 16.17 -1.60
CA VAL A 90 -4.84 17.58 -2.00
C VAL A 90 -5.19 17.80 -3.47
N GLN A 91 -4.71 16.95 -4.38
CA GLN A 91 -4.98 17.06 -5.83
C GLN A 91 -6.47 16.97 -6.15
N SER A 92 -7.23 16.20 -5.36
CA SER A 92 -8.67 16.07 -5.54
C SER A 92 -9.50 17.30 -5.12
N LEU A 93 -8.93 18.20 -4.33
CA LEU A 93 -9.60 19.44 -3.91
C LEU A 93 -9.55 20.52 -4.99
N ASP A 94 -8.51 20.51 -5.83
CA ASP A 94 -8.33 21.49 -6.90
C ASP A 94 -9.20 21.19 -8.14
N ASP A 95 -9.56 19.93 -8.40
CA ASP A 95 -10.41 19.53 -9.53
C ASP A 95 -11.74 18.88 -9.08
N SER A 96 -12.81 19.69 -9.08
CA SER A 96 -14.18 19.30 -8.68
C SER A 96 -14.81 18.12 -9.48
N HIS A 97 -14.21 17.71 -10.60
CA HIS A 97 -14.68 16.60 -11.44
C HIS A 97 -14.15 15.21 -11.05
N HIS A 98 -13.18 15.09 -10.13
CA HIS A 98 -12.52 13.82 -9.79
C HIS A 98 -13.04 13.11 -8.51
N ARG A 99 -14.17 13.53 -7.94
CA ARG A 99 -14.66 13.02 -6.63
C ARG A 99 -14.95 11.51 -6.59
N GLY A 100 -15.13 10.84 -7.73
CA GLY A 100 -15.31 9.39 -7.80
C GLY A 100 -14.05 8.59 -7.45
N HIS A 101 -12.87 9.11 -7.80
CA HIS A 101 -11.56 8.47 -7.60
C HIS A 101 -11.06 8.55 -6.15
N LEU A 102 -11.63 9.46 -5.35
CA LEU A 102 -11.28 9.61 -3.94
C LEU A 102 -11.73 8.46 -3.04
N TRP A 103 -12.77 7.72 -3.44
CA TRP A 103 -13.39 6.71 -2.59
C TRP A 103 -12.68 5.35 -2.61
N GLY A 104 -11.76 5.11 -3.56
CA GLY A 104 -11.02 3.86 -3.69
C GLY A 104 -9.63 3.94 -3.04
N ASP A 105 -8.69 4.57 -3.73
CA ASP A 105 -7.26 4.51 -3.40
C ASP A 105 -6.91 5.13 -2.05
N VAL A 106 -7.46 6.32 -1.75
CA VAL A 106 -7.16 7.07 -0.53
C VAL A 106 -7.53 6.28 0.74
N PRO A 107 -8.77 5.79 0.93
CA PRO A 107 -9.11 4.99 2.09
C PRO A 107 -8.38 3.65 2.13
N ALA A 108 -8.11 3.02 0.98
CA ALA A 108 -7.34 1.79 0.92
C ALA A 108 -5.89 1.99 1.43
N LEU A 109 -5.21 3.06 1.00
CA LEU A 109 -3.85 3.39 1.42
C LEU A 109 -3.79 3.73 2.92
N LEU A 110 -4.76 4.47 3.43
CA LEU A 110 -4.84 4.77 4.86
C LEU A 110 -5.09 3.50 5.70
N LEU A 111 -5.93 2.58 5.22
CA LEU A 111 -6.15 1.29 5.86
C LEU A 111 -4.86 0.47 5.93
N VAL A 112 -4.11 0.38 4.83
CA VAL A 112 -2.80 -0.29 4.78
C VAL A 112 -1.86 0.31 5.81
N ALA A 113 -1.74 1.64 5.84
CA ALA A 113 -0.86 2.36 6.76
C ALA A 113 -1.21 2.07 8.23
N VAL A 114 -2.49 2.17 8.60
CA VAL A 114 -2.95 1.95 9.98
C VAL A 114 -2.73 0.50 10.39
N VAL A 115 -3.15 -0.47 9.57
CA VAL A 115 -3.04 -1.90 9.89
C VAL A 115 -1.58 -2.29 10.08
N LEU A 116 -0.69 -1.92 9.16
CA LEU A 116 0.73 -2.27 9.26
C LEU A 116 1.42 -1.56 10.43
N ALA A 117 1.15 -0.26 10.66
CA ALA A 117 1.75 0.47 11.78
C ALA A 117 1.35 -0.11 13.14
N VAL A 118 0.07 -0.44 13.32
CA VAL A 118 -0.45 -1.04 14.56
C VAL A 118 0.14 -2.43 14.77
N LEU A 119 0.18 -3.27 13.72
CA LEU A 119 0.70 -4.63 13.81
C LEU A 119 2.21 -4.68 14.05
N VAL A 120 2.99 -3.79 13.42
CA VAL A 120 4.44 -3.65 13.70
C VAL A 120 4.68 -3.21 15.15
N ARG A 121 3.91 -2.24 15.65
CA ARG A 121 4.05 -1.78 17.04
C ARG A 121 3.68 -2.88 18.04
N ARG A 122 2.58 -3.61 17.80
CA ARG A 122 2.10 -4.70 18.68
C ARG A 122 2.89 -6.00 18.58
N SER A 123 3.71 -6.17 17.54
CA SER A 123 4.60 -7.33 17.40
C SER A 123 5.97 -7.10 18.03
N GLU A 124 6.22 -5.92 18.61
CA GLU A 124 7.45 -5.56 19.33
C GLU A 124 8.72 -5.64 18.46
N LEU A 125 8.58 -5.65 17.13
CA LEU A 125 9.69 -5.71 16.18
C LEU A 125 10.65 -4.53 16.30
N ARG A 126 10.19 -3.40 16.84
CA ARG A 126 11.01 -2.21 17.10
C ARG A 126 11.81 -2.30 18.39
N ARG A 127 11.47 -3.22 19.32
CA ARG A 127 12.13 -3.37 20.62
C ARG A 127 13.35 -4.29 20.56
N GLY A 128 13.43 -5.19 19.57
CA GLY A 128 14.60 -6.06 19.37
C GLY A 128 15.85 -5.35 18.84
N VAL A 129 15.69 -4.23 18.14
CA VAL A 129 16.81 -3.48 17.50
C VAL A 129 17.44 -2.43 18.42
N LEU A 130 16.79 -2.06 19.53
CA LEU A 130 17.28 -1.04 20.47
C LEU A 130 17.94 -1.65 21.73
N VAL A 131 18.08 -2.97 21.79
CA VAL A 131 18.64 -3.70 22.95
C VAL A 131 19.90 -4.50 22.57
N GLU A 132 20.34 -4.43 21.31
CA GLU A 132 21.68 -4.84 20.87
C GLU A 132 22.56 -3.60 20.66
#